data_AF-A0A947IG43-F1
#
_entry.id   AF-A0A947IG43-F1
#
_cell.length_a   1.000
_cell.length_b   1.000
_cell.length_c   1.000
_cell.angle_alpha   90.00
_cell.angle_beta   90.00
_cell.angle_gamma   90.00
#
_symmetry.space_group_name_H-M   'P 1'
#
loop_
_entity.id
_entity.type
_entity.pdbx_description
1 polymer ?
#
loop_
_entity_poly.entity_id
_entity_poly.type
_entity_poly.pdbx_seq_one_letter_code
_entity_poly.pdbx_strand_id
1 'polypeptide(L)' 'MNKPYEHRVDTDQKNYVHGPGNGLDNFSGILWPELRCNSQEEAERAATIANIAYEQGYKAAQLEARKALGLKG' A
#
# COMPACT_ATOMS: atom_id res chain seq x y z
N MET A 1 14.14 -0.86 5.29
CA MET A 1 12.76 -1.38 5.41
C MET A 1 12.25 -1.69 4.02
N ASN A 2 11.63 -2.87 3.81
CA ASN A 2 11.05 -3.18 2.51
C ASN A 2 9.85 -2.24 2.28
N LYS A 3 9.79 -1.58 1.11
CA LYS A 3 8.69 -0.69 0.72
C LYS A 3 7.83 -1.44 -0.30
N PRO A 4 6.86 -2.25 0.15
CA PRO A 4 6.15 -3.15 -0.75
C PRO A 4 5.17 -2.46 -1.70
N TYR A 5 4.81 -1.19 -1.45
CA TYR A 5 3.98 -0.42 -2.35
C TYR A 5 4.81 0.48 -3.26
N GLU A 6 4.48 0.51 -4.54
CA GLU A 6 5.19 1.30 -5.55
C GLU A 6 4.23 1.88 -6.60
N HIS A 7 4.68 2.93 -7.28
CA HIS A 7 3.99 3.44 -8.46
C HIS A 7 4.16 2.46 -9.62
N ARG A 8 3.07 2.26 -10.37
CA ARG A 8 3.08 1.60 -11.68
C ARG A 8 2.12 2.28 -12.65
N VAL A 9 2.29 1.94 -13.92
CA VAL A 9 1.43 2.41 -15.01
C VAL A 9 0.71 1.20 -15.61
N ASP A 10 -0.61 1.31 -15.73
CA ASP A 10 -1.45 0.26 -16.33
C ASP A 10 -1.31 0.27 -17.87
N THR A 11 -1.81 -0.77 -18.53
CA THR A 11 -1.88 -0.87 -20.00
C THR A 11 -2.58 0.34 -20.63
N ASP A 12 -3.55 0.94 -19.92
CA ASP A 12 -4.28 2.15 -20.27
C ASP A 12 -3.48 3.47 -20.14
N GLN A 13 -2.19 3.43 -19.78
CA GLN A 13 -1.38 4.61 -19.43
C GLN A 13 -1.86 5.34 -18.16
N LYS A 14 -2.59 4.67 -17.28
CA LYS A 14 -3.08 5.25 -16.01
C LYS A 14 -2.15 4.90 -14.85
N ASN A 15 -1.87 5.90 -14.00
CA ASN A 15 -1.02 5.72 -12.82
C ASN A 15 -1.79 5.03 -11.69
N TYR A 16 -1.19 4.02 -11.08
CA TYR A 16 -1.78 3.31 -9.94
C TYR A 16 -0.72 2.94 -8.90
N VAL A 17 -1.21 2.57 -7.71
CA VAL A 17 -0.37 2.05 -6.62
C VAL A 17 -0.43 0.53 -6.65
N HIS A 18 0.70 -0.11 -6.89
CA HIS A 18 0.87 -1.56 -6.81
C HIS A 18 1.22 -1.98 -5.39
N GLY A 19 0.62 -3.07 -4.89
CA GLY A 19 0.82 -3.56 -3.52
C GLY A 19 1.34 -5.00 -3.45
N PRO A 20 1.79 -5.47 -2.26
CA PRO A 20 2.36 -6.80 -2.08
C PRO A 20 1.29 -7.88 -2.00
N GLY A 21 0.78 -8.32 -3.15
CA GLY A 21 -0.09 -9.48 -3.25
C GLY A 21 -1.41 -9.20 -3.93
N ASN A 22 -2.23 -10.26 -4.06
CA ASN A 22 -3.46 -10.22 -4.82
C ASN A 22 -4.49 -9.29 -4.15
N GLY A 23 -5.01 -8.33 -4.90
CA GLY A 23 -6.06 -7.42 -4.45
C GLY A 23 -5.59 -6.20 -3.66
N LEU A 24 -4.28 -5.96 -3.55
CA LEU A 24 -3.72 -4.75 -2.93
C LEU A 24 -3.30 -3.68 -3.96
N ASP A 25 -3.66 -3.91 -5.23
CA ASP A 25 -3.46 -2.98 -6.32
C ASP A 25 -4.62 -2.00 -6.41
N ASN A 26 -4.30 -0.71 -6.48
CA ASN A 26 -5.27 0.37 -6.55
C ASN A 26 -5.40 0.87 -8.00
N PHE A 27 -5.80 -0.01 -8.91
CA PHE A 27 -5.93 0.33 -10.33
C PHE A 27 -6.89 1.53 -10.53
N SER A 28 -6.51 2.47 -11.38
CA SER A 28 -7.34 3.67 -11.60
C SER A 28 -8.71 3.32 -12.21
N GLY A 29 -8.82 2.20 -12.93
CA GLY A 29 -10.07 1.73 -13.53
C GLY A 29 -11.13 1.24 -12.53
N ILE A 30 -10.73 0.82 -11.33
CA ILE A 30 -11.64 0.28 -10.29
C ILE A 30 -11.98 1.31 -9.21
N LEU A 31 -11.19 2.39 -9.10
CA LEU A 31 -11.41 3.43 -8.11
C LEU A 31 -12.44 4.46 -8.59
N TRP A 32 -13.16 5.05 -7.63
CA TRP A 32 -13.94 6.26 -7.83
C TRP A 32 -13.03 7.37 -8.40
N PRO A 33 -13.49 8.18 -9.37
CA PRO A 33 -12.67 9.18 -10.05
C PRO A 33 -11.86 10.08 -9.12
N GLU A 34 -12.43 10.49 -8.00
CA GLU A 34 -11.84 11.36 -6.98
C GLU A 34 -10.73 10.69 -6.15
N LEU A 35 -10.64 9.35 -6.18
CA LEU A 35 -9.61 8.58 -5.47
C LEU A 35 -8.46 8.14 -6.39
N ARG A 36 -8.54 8.46 -7.69
CA ARG A 36 -7.53 8.06 -8.68
C ARG A 36 -6.29 8.94 -8.57
N CYS A 37 -5.13 8.33 -8.79
CA CYS A 37 -3.90 9.06 -9.06
C CYS A 37 -3.89 9.46 -10.54
N ASN A 38 -3.95 10.76 -10.82
CA ASN A 38 -3.96 11.31 -12.18
C ASN A 38 -2.54 11.63 -12.68
N SER A 39 -1.54 11.56 -11.81
CA SER A 39 -0.13 11.74 -12.16
C SER A 39 0.78 10.69 -11.50
N GLN A 40 2.00 10.55 -12.02
CA GLN A 40 3.04 9.74 -11.39
C GLN A 40 3.34 10.25 -9.98
N GLU A 41 3.48 11.56 -9.81
CA GLU A 41 3.77 12.18 -8.51
C GLU A 41 2.67 11.87 -7.47
N GLU A 42 1.40 11.89 -7.88
CA GLU A 42 0.29 11.48 -7.01
C GLU A 42 0.39 10.02 -6.60
N ALA A 43 0.70 9.13 -7.53
CA ALA A 43 0.84 7.71 -7.25
C ALA A 43 2.06 7.40 -6.37
N GLU A 44 3.18 8.09 -6.55
CA GLU A 44 4.37 7.96 -5.69
C GLU A 44 4.09 8.44 -4.25
N ARG A 45 3.38 9.56 -4.10
CA ARG A 45 2.93 10.02 -2.78
C ARG A 45 1.97 9.03 -2.13
N ALA A 46 1.00 8.52 -2.88
CA ALA A 46 0.05 7.53 -2.39
C ALA A 46 0.76 6.23 -1.98
N ALA A 47 1.72 5.74 -2.77
CA ALA A 47 2.56 4.60 -2.42
C ALA A 47 3.37 4.84 -1.14
N THR A 48 3.89 6.06 -0.95
CA THR A 48 4.60 6.44 0.28
C THR A 48 3.68 6.35 1.50
N ILE A 49 2.45 6.87 1.40
CA ILE A 49 1.45 6.79 2.47
C ILE A 49 1.07 5.33 2.76
N ALA A 50 0.85 4.52 1.72
CA ALA A 50 0.53 3.10 1.85
C ALA A 50 1.66 2.33 2.57
N ASN A 51 2.92 2.65 2.26
CA ASN A 51 4.07 2.05 2.94
C ASN A 51 4.16 2.43 4.43
N ILE A 52 3.81 3.67 4.80
CA ILE A 52 3.75 4.09 6.20
C ILE A 52 2.66 3.31 6.94
N ALA A 53 1.46 3.23 6.36
CA ALA A 53 0.35 2.48 6.95
C ALA A 53 0.69 0.99 7.10
N TYR A 54 1.32 0.40 6.09
CA TYR A 54 1.80 -0.98 6.11
C TYR A 54 2.79 -1.22 7.24
N GLU A 55 3.79 -0.34 7.41
CA GLU A 55 4.79 -0.45 8.48
C GLU A 55 4.13 -0.43 9.87
N GLN A 56 3.21 0.51 10.09
CA GLN A 56 2.53 0.64 11.38
C GLN A 56 1.64 -0.57 11.67
N GLY A 57 0.86 -1.01 10.67
CA GLY A 57 0.02 -2.21 10.78
C GLY A 57 0.86 -3.47 11.05
N TYR A 58 1.99 -3.62 10.36
CA TYR A 58 2.90 -4.75 10.56
C TYR A 58 3.49 -4.76 11.97
N LYS A 59 3.95 -3.61 12.49
CA LYS A 59 4.45 -3.49 13.87
C LYS A 59 3.38 -3.84 14.90
N ALA A 60 2.16 -3.33 14.71
CA ALA A 60 1.02 -3.64 15.58
C ALA A 60 0.68 -5.14 15.55
N ALA A 61 0.62 -5.75 14.37
CA ALA A 61 0.34 -7.17 14.21
C ALA A 61 1.41 -8.05 14.87
N GLN A 62 2.69 -7.69 14.74
CA GLN A 62 3.78 -8.38 15.42
C GLN A 62 3.66 -8.29 16.95
N LEU A 63 3.29 -7.13 17.47
CA LEU A 63 3.08 -6.94 18.91
C LEU A 63 1.94 -7.82 19.41
N GLU A 64 0.81 -7.84 18.71
CA GLU A 64 -0.34 -8.67 19.06
C GLU A 64 -0.03 -10.17 18.97
N ALA A 65 0.71 -10.60 17.93
CA ALA A 65 1.16 -11.98 17.81
C ALA A 65 2.08 -12.40 18.98
N ARG A 66 3.02 -11.52 19.38
CA ARG A 66 3.88 -11.77 20.55
C ARG A 66 3.06 -11.93 21.82
N LYS A 67 2.11 -11.03 22.06
CA LYS A 67 1.18 -11.13 23.21
C LYS A 67 0.40 -12.44 23.19
N ALA A 68 -0.16 -12.82 22.06
CA ALA A 68 -0.94 -14.06 21.90
C ALA A 68 -0.09 -15.32 22.19
N LEU A 69 1.20 -15.28 21.85
CA LEU A 69 2.16 -16.35 22.14
C LEU A 69 2.74 -16.30 23.56
N GLY A 70 2.29 -15.37 24.42
CA GLY A 70 2.81 -15.18 25.78
C GLY A 70 4.24 -14.60 25.81
N LEU A 71 4.74 -14.09 24.68
CA LEU A 71 6.03 -13.42 24.59
C LEU A 71 5.87 -11.97 25.03
N LYS A 72 6.75 -11.48 25.92
CA LYS A 72 6.78 -10.06 26.25
C LYS A 72 7.23 -9.25 25.03
N GLY A 73 6.56 -8.13 24.81
CA GLY A 73 6.87 -7.15 23.76
C GLY A 73 8.33 -6.75 23.80
#